data_AF-A0A937MVZ6-F1
#
_entry.id   AF-A0A937MVZ6-F1
#
_cell.length_a   1.000
_cell.length_b   1.000
_cell.length_c   1.000
_cell.angle_alpha   90.00
_cell.angle_beta   90.00
_cell.angle_gamma   90.00
#
_symmetry.space_group_name_H-M   'P 1'
#
loop_
_entity.id
_entity.type
_entity.pdbx_description
1 polymer ?
#
loop_
_entity_poly.entity_id
_entity_poly.type
_entity_poly.pdbx_seq_one_letter_code
_entity_poly.pdbx_strand_id
1 'polypeptide(L)'
;WYCTQCHGIKGKGDGINAKLLTVPPRNHTKAEYLETRTDEQLFEAIKFGGLSVGRAPCMPAWGHTLDEDVIHSLVQYIRELCQCEAL
;
A
#
# COMPACT_ATOMS: atom_id res chain seq x y z
N TRP A 1 -1.67 -2.53 12.32
CA TRP A 1 -2.87 -3.40 12.42
C TRP A 1 -3.92 -3.10 11.36
N TYR A 2 -4.28 -1.83 11.09
CA TYR A 2 -5.28 -1.50 10.07
C TYR A 2 -4.92 -2.03 8.67
N CYS A 3 -3.70 -1.77 8.21
CA CYS A 3 -3.23 -2.19 6.89
C CYS A 3 -3.14 -3.72 6.77
N THR A 4 -2.77 -4.40 7.86
CA THR A 4 -2.51 -5.85 7.87
C THR A 4 -3.78 -6.69 7.71
N GLN A 5 -4.97 -6.12 7.97
CA GLN A 5 -6.24 -6.81 7.73
C GLN A 5 -6.42 -7.19 6.25
N CYS A 6 -5.88 -6.38 5.35
CA CYS A 6 -5.92 -6.61 3.90
C CYS A 6 -4.55 -7.00 3.34
N HIS A 7 -3.50 -6.25 3.68
CA HIS A 7 -2.16 -6.47 3.14
C HIS A 7 -1.38 -7.59 3.83
N GLY A 8 -1.88 -8.14 4.94
CA GLY A 8 -1.20 -9.17 5.72
C GLY A 8 -0.07 -8.61 6.60
N ILE A 9 0.35 -9.39 7.61
CA ILE A 9 1.39 -8.97 8.57
C ILE A 9 2.73 -8.72 7.87
N LYS A 10 3.03 -9.52 6.84
CA LYS A 10 4.27 -9.42 6.06
C LYS A 10 4.09 -8.62 4.76
N GLY A 11 2.99 -7.88 4.60
CA GLY A 11 2.71 -7.10 3.39
C GLY A 11 2.49 -7.92 2.13
N LYS A 12 2.14 -9.21 2.23
CA LYS A 12 2.02 -10.11 1.07
C LYS A 12 0.70 -10.03 0.32
N GLY A 13 -0.23 -9.18 0.77
CA GLY A 13 -1.59 -9.12 0.23
C GLY A 13 -2.46 -10.30 0.66
N ASP A 14 -2.10 -10.97 1.76
CA ASP A 14 -2.71 -12.19 2.27
C ASP A 14 -3.43 -11.98 3.62
N GLY A 15 -3.86 -10.74 3.89
CA GLY A 15 -4.66 -10.43 5.08
C GLY A 15 -5.99 -11.18 5.11
N ILE A 16 -6.61 -11.28 6.30
CA ILE A 16 -7.86 -12.01 6.49
C ILE A 16 -8.98 -11.53 5.53
N ASN A 17 -9.01 -10.23 5.23
CA ASN A 17 -10.01 -9.64 4.34
C ASN A 17 -9.63 -9.74 2.85
N ALA A 18 -8.39 -10.11 2.51
CA ALA A 18 -7.93 -10.15 1.11
C ALA A 18 -8.80 -11.06 0.22
N LYS A 19 -9.28 -12.18 0.78
CA LYS A 19 -10.13 -13.16 0.09
C LYS A 19 -11.54 -12.64 -0.21
N LEU A 20 -11.96 -11.56 0.45
CA LEU A 20 -13.29 -10.95 0.31
C LEU A 20 -13.30 -9.80 -0.70
N LEU A 21 -12.13 -9.43 -1.24
CA LEU A 21 -11.99 -8.32 -2.18
C LEU A 21 -11.94 -8.83 -3.62
N THR A 22 -12.72 -8.21 -4.50
CA THR A 22 -12.70 -8.51 -5.94
C THR A 22 -11.32 -8.25 -6.56
N VAL A 23 -10.67 -7.16 -6.12
CA VAL A 23 -9.29 -6.84 -6.48
C VAL A 23 -8.42 -7.13 -5.26
N PRO A 24 -7.53 -8.15 -5.31
CA PRO A 24 -6.71 -8.49 -4.17
C PRO A 24 -5.70 -7.38 -3.87
N PRO A 25 -5.38 -7.13 -2.58
CA PRO A 25 -4.32 -6.21 -2.21
C PRO A 25 -2.98 -6.64 -2.83
N ARG A 26 -2.14 -5.66 -3.19
CA ARG A 26 -0.83 -5.94 -3.80
C ARG A 26 0.09 -6.62 -2.78
N ASN A 27 0.89 -7.55 -3.26
CA ASN A 27 2.05 -8.06 -2.52
C ASN A 27 3.19 -7.03 -2.57
N HIS A 28 3.47 -6.42 -1.42
CA HIS A 28 4.52 -5.41 -1.24
C HIS A 28 5.92 -6.01 -1.15
N THR A 29 6.09 -7.33 -1.11
CA THR A 29 7.41 -7.97 -1.12
C THR A 29 7.92 -8.27 -2.54
N LYS A 30 7.28 -7.70 -3.57
CA LYS A 30 7.60 -7.95 -4.98
C LYS A 30 8.09 -6.66 -5.64
N ALA A 31 9.41 -6.54 -5.76
CA ALA A 31 10.11 -5.40 -6.33
C ALA A 31 9.67 -5.06 -7.76
N GLU A 32 9.58 -6.06 -8.64
CA GLU A 32 9.24 -5.91 -10.09
C GLU A 32 8.08 -4.94 -10.38
N TYR A 33 7.06 -4.93 -9.50
CA TYR A 33 5.96 -3.99 -9.60
C TYR A 33 6.27 -2.68 -8.89
N LEU A 34 6.69 -2.73 -7.62
CA LEU A 34 6.85 -1.51 -6.82
C LEU A 34 7.93 -0.57 -7.33
N GLU A 35 8.95 -1.09 -8.00
CA GLU A 35 9.99 -0.32 -8.68
C GLU A 35 9.42 0.64 -9.73
N THR A 36 8.37 0.24 -10.47
CA THR A 36 7.77 1.10 -11.50
C THR A 36 6.77 2.13 -10.93
N ARG A 37 6.73 2.31 -9.61
CA ARG A 37 5.85 3.27 -8.93
C ARG A 37 6.72 4.25 -8.18
N THR A 38 6.36 5.53 -8.26
CA THR A 38 7.06 6.56 -7.50
C THR A 38 6.61 6.55 -6.04
N ASP A 39 7.43 7.12 -5.16
CA ASP A 39 7.05 7.29 -3.76
C ASP A 39 5.81 8.18 -3.61
N GLU A 40 5.64 9.18 -4.48
CA GLU A 40 4.44 10.02 -4.55
C GLU A 40 3.19 9.18 -4.86
N GLN A 41 3.25 8.27 -5.83
CA GLN A 41 2.11 7.39 -6.14
C GLN A 41 1.74 6.47 -4.96
N LEU A 42 2.74 6.00 -4.20
CA LEU A 42 2.48 5.22 -3.00
C LEU A 42 1.89 6.09 -1.88
N PHE A 43 2.38 7.31 -1.73
CA PHE A 43 1.86 8.30 -0.79
C PHE A 43 0.40 8.65 -1.10
N GLU A 44 0.08 8.99 -2.34
CA GLU A 44 -1.27 9.29 -2.81
C GLU A 44 -2.21 8.11 -2.58
N ALA A 45 -1.77 6.88 -2.86
CA ALA A 45 -2.57 5.68 -2.63
C ALA A 45 -2.95 5.51 -1.15
N ILE A 46 -2.05 5.83 -0.22
CA ILE A 46 -2.34 5.78 1.22
C ILE A 46 -3.20 6.97 1.64
N LYS A 47 -2.83 8.19 1.22
CA LYS A 47 -3.49 9.43 1.65
C LYS A 47 -4.91 9.53 1.13
N PHE A 48 -5.11 9.25 -0.16
CA PHE A 48 -6.37 9.45 -0.88
C PHE A 48 -7.10 8.13 -1.23
N GLY A 49 -6.52 6.98 -0.89
CA GLY A 49 -7.11 5.66 -1.12
C GLY A 49 -6.82 5.11 -2.52
N GLY A 50 -7.18 3.85 -2.75
CA GLY A 50 -6.76 3.11 -3.94
C GLY A 50 -7.32 3.68 -5.26
N LEU A 51 -8.53 4.24 -5.25
CA LEU A 51 -9.13 4.85 -6.45
C LEU A 51 -8.34 6.04 -6.98
N SER A 52 -7.68 6.81 -6.11
CA SER A 52 -6.91 8.00 -6.50
C SER A 52 -5.80 7.69 -7.50
N VAL A 53 -5.26 6.47 -7.42
CA VAL A 53 -4.18 5.96 -8.29
C VAL A 53 -4.66 4.85 -9.24
N GLY A 54 -5.98 4.76 -9.48
CA GLY A 54 -6.58 3.77 -10.38
C GLY A 54 -6.44 2.32 -9.90
N ARG A 55 -6.45 2.09 -8.58
CA ARG A 55 -6.33 0.77 -7.93
C ARG A 55 -7.60 0.40 -7.15
N ALA A 56 -7.50 -0.60 -6.29
CA ALA A 56 -8.63 -1.24 -5.63
C ALA A 56 -9.51 -0.21 -4.89
N PRO A 57 -10.82 -0.13 -5.19
CA PRO A 57 -11.70 0.86 -4.58
C PRO A 57 -11.95 0.63 -3.09
N CYS A 58 -11.68 -0.57 -2.60
CA CYS A 58 -11.80 -0.89 -1.20
C CYS A 58 -10.60 -0.44 -0.35
N MET A 59 -9.54 0.11 -0.94
CA MET A 59 -8.44 0.70 -0.17
C MET A 59 -8.85 2.12 0.27
N PRO A 60 -9.10 2.36 1.57
CA PRO A 60 -9.62 3.63 2.05
C PRO A 60 -8.54 4.72 2.04
N ALA A 61 -8.99 5.97 2.05
CA ALA A 61 -8.14 7.14 2.25
C ALA A 61 -7.75 7.27 3.74
N TRP A 62 -6.46 7.43 4.03
CA TRP A 62 -5.93 7.58 5.40
C TRP A 62 -5.52 9.00 5.76
N GLY A 63 -5.61 9.96 4.83
CA GLY A 63 -5.15 11.35 5.03
C GLY A 63 -5.91 12.14 6.11
N HIS A 64 -7.06 11.65 6.58
CA HIS A 64 -7.79 12.24 7.71
C HIS A 64 -7.51 11.53 9.05
N THR A 65 -6.65 10.51 9.04
CA THR A 65 -6.33 9.67 10.20
C THR A 65 -4.85 9.65 10.52
N LEU A 66 -3.99 9.79 9.51
CA LEU A 66 -2.53 9.77 9.62
C LEU A 66 -1.94 11.09 9.17
N ASP A 67 -0.93 11.56 9.90
CA ASP A 67 -0.12 12.71 9.50
C ASP A 67 0.74 12.37 8.27
N GLU A 68 1.10 13.37 7.47
CA GLU A 68 1.88 13.17 6.24
C GLU A 68 3.23 12.51 6.49
N ASP A 69 3.93 12.88 7.57
CA ASP A 69 5.20 12.25 7.97
C ASP A 69 5.05 10.76 8.25
N VAL A 70 3.91 10.35 8.83
CA VAL A 70 3.60 8.93 9.07
C VAL A 70 3.35 8.23 7.73
N ILE A 71 2.65 8.87 6.79
CA ILE A 71 2.43 8.30 5.46
C ILE A 71 3.76 8.14 4.71
N HIS A 72 4.65 9.15 4.75
CA HIS A 72 5.99 9.02 4.18
C HIS A 72 6.78 7.87 4.81
N SER A 73 6.71 7.72 6.13
CA SER A 73 7.35 6.59 6.83
C SER A 73 6.77 5.23 6.41
N LEU A 74 5.46 5.15 6.15
CA LEU A 74 4.82 3.95 5.61
C LEU A 74 5.28 3.63 4.19
N VAL A 75 5.50 4.65 3.35
CA VAL A 75 6.07 4.47 2.01
C VAL A 75 7.47 3.87 2.11
N GLN A 76 8.32 4.39 3.00
CA GLN A 76 9.65 3.83 3.25
C GLN A 76 9.58 2.38 3.76
N TYR A 77 8.64 2.08 4.66
CA TYR A 77 8.42 0.71 5.10
C TYR A 77 7.99 -0.23 3.96
N ILE A 78 7.20 0.24 2.99
CA ILE A 78 6.87 -0.53 1.78
C ILE A 78 8.12 -0.80 0.94
N ARG A 79 9.04 0.17 0.84
CA ARG A 79 10.35 0.01 0.15
C ARG A 79 11.23 -1.04 0.84
N GLU A 80 11.26 -1.04 2.17
CA GLU A 80 11.97 -2.06 2.95
C GLU A 80 11.40 -3.47 2.70
N LEU A 81 10.06 -3.60 2.60
CA LEU A 81 9.40 -4.88 2.34
C LEU A 81 9.74 -5.44 0.95
N CYS A 82 9.85 -4.61 -0.07
CA CYS A 82 10.24 -5.04 -1.42
C CYS A 82 11.75 -5.14 -1.62
N GLN A 83 12.55 -4.54 -0.74
CA GLN A 83 13.99 -4.33 -0.93
C GLN A 83 14.28 -3.64 -2.27
N CYS A 84 13.53 -2.56 -2.54
CA CYS A 84 13.53 -1.88 -3.83
C CYS A 84 13.42 -0.36 -3.69
N GLU A 85 13.79 0.36 -4.74
CA GLU A 85 13.64 1.82 -4.88
C GLU A 85 12.76 2.15 -6.09
N ALA A 86 12.27 3.38 -6.20
CA ALA A 86 11.59 3.81 -7.42
C ALA A 86 12.59 3.90 -8.58
N LEU A 87 12.20 3.39 -9.76
CA LEU A 87 12.95 3.57 -11.02
C LEU A 87 12.83 4.99 -11.56
#